data_AF-A0AAV3YNR7-F1
#
_entry.id   AF-A0AAV3YNR7-F1
#
_cell.length_a   1.000
_cell.length_b   1.000
_cell.length_c   1.000
_cell.angle_alpha   90.00
_cell.angle_beta   90.00
_cell.angle_gamma   90.00
#
_symmetry.space_group_name_H-M   'P 1'
#
loop_
_entity.id
_entity.type
_entity.pdbx_description
1 polymer ?
#
loop_
_entity_poly.entity_id
_entity_poly.type
_entity_poly.pdbx_seq_one_letter_code
_entity_poly.pdbx_strand_id
1 'polypeptide(L)'
;ITCHAQTSSDRMCRAKFGTFAPASFDLYACAMCYTYLTNSEDVAVLPYSSYLYVRTDQTVYPKETLLTPDAENATFADMVCRTLDHDGCISWKSCCKAAHTCCQSHIQSPPGRNDSCPRTWDGFGCWEDTRPGKIVYIGCPAFLKYSVSSSKYTIV
;
A
#
# COMPACT_ATOMS: atom_id res chain seq x y z
N ILE A 1 -14.98 -3.45 -8.20
CA ILE A 1 -14.80 -3.76 -6.76
C ILE A 1 -16.18 -4.14 -6.24
N THR A 2 -16.42 -5.40 -5.88
CA THR A 2 -17.70 -5.85 -5.30
C THR A 2 -17.62 -5.72 -3.79
N CYS A 3 -18.57 -5.03 -3.16
CA CYS A 3 -18.49 -4.60 -1.76
C CYS A 3 -19.42 -5.43 -0.88
N HIS A 4 -18.86 -6.08 0.15
CA HIS A 4 -19.62 -6.69 1.25
C HIS A 4 -19.65 -5.74 2.46
N ALA A 5 -20.75 -5.77 3.22
CA ALA A 5 -20.94 -4.95 4.42
C ALA A 5 -19.92 -5.32 5.52
N GLN A 6 -19.45 -4.32 6.28
CA GLN A 6 -18.48 -4.50 7.38
C GLN A 6 -19.12 -4.26 8.75
N THR A 7 -18.73 -5.10 9.72
CA THR A 7 -18.98 -4.89 11.14
C THR A 7 -17.84 -4.03 11.72
N SER A 8 -18.22 -2.92 12.36
CA SER A 8 -17.31 -1.95 13.00
C SER A 8 -16.52 -2.57 14.15
N SER A 9 -15.22 -2.77 13.96
CA SER A 9 -14.26 -2.99 15.05
C SER A 9 -13.31 -1.80 15.10
N ASP A 10 -13.25 -1.15 16.26
CA ASP A 10 -12.56 0.11 16.49
C ASP A 10 -11.06 0.03 16.10
N ARG A 11 -10.63 0.96 15.25
CA ARG A 11 -9.22 1.22 14.87
C ARG A 11 -8.52 0.14 14.03
N MET A 12 -9.20 -0.39 13.01
CA MET A 12 -8.56 -1.24 12.01
C MET A 12 -8.40 -0.53 10.66
N CYS A 13 -7.39 -0.97 9.89
CA CYS A 13 -7.08 -0.43 8.58
C CYS A 13 -7.41 -1.44 7.49
N ARG A 14 -8.27 -1.05 6.54
CA ARG A 14 -8.73 -1.91 5.45
C ARG A 14 -7.82 -1.78 4.23
N ALA A 15 -7.42 -2.93 3.69
CA ALA A 15 -6.79 -3.06 2.39
C ALA A 15 -7.60 -3.99 1.48
N LYS A 16 -7.18 -4.13 0.21
CA LYS A 16 -7.82 -4.98 -0.81
C LYS A 16 -8.16 -6.40 -0.32
N PHE A 17 -7.28 -7.00 0.48
CA PHE A 17 -7.34 -8.40 0.86
C PHE A 17 -7.66 -8.64 2.35
N GLY A 18 -8.02 -7.60 3.10
CA GLY A 18 -8.36 -7.79 4.50
C GLY A 18 -8.39 -6.51 5.32
N THR A 19 -8.61 -6.70 6.61
CA THR A 19 -8.61 -5.63 7.61
C THR A 19 -7.57 -5.98 8.67
N PHE A 20 -6.69 -5.03 8.97
CA PHE A 20 -5.47 -5.27 9.75
C PHE A 20 -5.38 -4.28 10.92
N ALA A 21 -4.70 -4.68 11.99
CA ALA A 21 -4.22 -3.72 12.99
C ALA A 21 -3.17 -2.79 12.35
N PRO A 22 -2.99 -1.54 12.82
CA PRO A 22 -2.12 -0.56 12.17
C PRO A 22 -0.69 -1.05 11.88
N ALA A 23 -0.01 -1.66 12.85
CA ALA A 23 1.35 -2.19 12.64
C ALA A 23 1.40 -3.31 11.58
N SER A 24 0.41 -4.20 11.57
CA SER A 24 0.32 -5.26 10.56
C SER A 24 -0.06 -4.72 9.18
N PHE A 25 -0.87 -3.65 9.15
CA PHE A 25 -1.24 -2.95 7.93
C PHE A 25 -0.01 -2.33 7.27
N ASP A 26 0.87 -1.67 8.03
CA ASP A 26 2.05 -1.01 7.48
C ASP A 26 2.97 -2.01 6.76
N LEU A 27 3.28 -3.13 7.40
CA LEU A 27 4.08 -4.20 6.77
C LEU A 27 3.39 -4.78 5.53
N TYR A 28 2.08 -5.06 5.65
CA TYR A 28 1.30 -5.61 4.54
C TYR A 28 1.27 -4.64 3.34
N ALA A 29 0.96 -3.37 3.59
CA ALA A 29 0.87 -2.36 2.55
C ALA A 29 2.23 -2.10 1.91
N CYS A 30 3.31 -2.07 2.67
CA CYS A 30 4.67 -1.94 2.14
C CYS A 30 5.11 -3.14 1.29
N ALA A 31 4.71 -4.37 1.66
CA ALA A 31 4.92 -5.55 0.83
C ALA A 31 4.19 -5.41 -0.51
N MET A 32 2.92 -4.98 -0.47
CA MET A 32 2.13 -4.76 -1.69
C MET A 32 2.67 -3.60 -2.54
N CYS A 33 3.14 -2.51 -1.92
CA CYS A 33 3.82 -1.41 -2.61
C CYS A 33 5.03 -1.91 -3.40
N TYR A 34 5.85 -2.80 -2.82
CA TYR A 34 6.96 -3.43 -3.54
C TYR A 34 6.44 -4.17 -4.78
N THR A 35 5.42 -5.00 -4.62
CA THR A 35 4.84 -5.80 -5.72
C THR A 35 4.25 -4.93 -6.83
N TYR A 36 3.63 -3.80 -6.48
CA TYR A 36 2.95 -2.94 -7.46
C TYR A 36 3.87 -1.95 -8.17
N LEU A 37 4.95 -1.51 -7.51
CA LEU A 37 5.89 -0.56 -8.07
C LEU A 37 7.05 -1.23 -8.78
N THR A 38 7.32 -2.49 -8.46
CA THR A 38 8.41 -3.26 -9.07
C THR A 38 7.83 -4.32 -10.00
N ASN A 39 8.55 -4.57 -11.09
CA ASN A 39 8.37 -5.78 -11.89
C ASN A 39 9.51 -6.75 -11.56
N SER A 40 9.75 -6.98 -10.27
CA SER A 40 10.86 -7.81 -9.78
C SER A 40 10.56 -9.28 -9.98
N GLU A 41 11.44 -9.98 -10.70
CA GLU A 41 11.42 -11.45 -10.79
C GLU A 41 12.15 -12.11 -9.60
N ASP A 42 13.03 -11.32 -8.95
CA ASP A 42 13.95 -11.80 -7.93
C ASP A 42 13.38 -11.71 -6.52
N VAL A 43 12.41 -10.83 -6.28
CA VAL A 43 11.77 -10.62 -4.98
C VAL A 43 10.27 -10.60 -5.16
N ALA A 44 9.55 -11.34 -4.32
CA ALA A 44 8.10 -11.44 -4.43
C ALA A 44 7.38 -11.40 -3.09
N VAL A 45 6.07 -11.22 -3.18
CA VAL A 45 5.15 -11.25 -2.05
C VAL A 45 4.08 -12.29 -2.34
N LEU A 46 3.86 -13.20 -1.40
CA LEU A 46 2.71 -14.10 -1.46
C LEU A 46 1.43 -13.34 -1.10
N PRO A 47 0.27 -13.69 -1.68
CA PRO A 47 -1.00 -13.12 -1.25
C PRO A 47 -1.17 -13.25 0.27
N TYR A 48 -1.62 -12.17 0.92
CA TYR A 48 -1.78 -12.07 2.38
C TYR A 48 -0.48 -12.10 3.20
N SER A 49 0.71 -12.16 2.58
CA SER A 49 1.99 -12.03 3.28
C SER A 49 2.32 -10.57 3.57
N SER A 50 2.88 -10.31 4.75
CA SER A 50 3.46 -9.02 5.13
C SER A 50 4.98 -8.98 4.92
N TYR A 51 5.56 -10.00 4.28
CA TYR A 51 7.00 -10.14 4.06
C TYR A 51 7.33 -10.30 2.58
N LEU A 52 8.54 -9.84 2.21
CA LEU A 52 9.12 -10.10 0.90
C LEU A 52 9.99 -11.36 0.96
N TYR A 53 9.99 -12.12 -0.12
CA TYR A 53 10.75 -13.35 -0.27
C TYR A 53 11.68 -13.27 -1.47
N VAL A 54 12.97 -13.48 -1.24
CA VAL A 54 14.00 -13.53 -2.30
C VAL A 54 13.91 -14.87 -3.03
N ARG A 55 13.58 -14.84 -4.33
CA ARG A 55 13.35 -16.01 -5.19
C ARG A 55 14.61 -16.52 -5.89
N THR A 56 15.58 -15.64 -6.12
CA THR A 56 16.77 -15.92 -6.91
C THR A 56 18.03 -15.46 -6.16
N ASP A 57 19.19 -15.99 -6.55
CA ASP A 57 20.49 -15.53 -6.05
C ASP A 57 21.03 -14.30 -6.81
N GLN A 58 20.17 -13.60 -7.56
CA GLN A 58 20.55 -12.41 -8.34
C GLN A 58 20.46 -11.12 -7.53
N THR A 59 19.87 -11.18 -6.33
CA THR A 59 19.86 -10.04 -5.41
C THR A 59 21.14 -9.98 -4.57
N VAL A 60 21.29 -8.94 -3.76
CA VAL A 60 22.36 -8.87 -2.74
C VAL A 60 22.20 -9.91 -1.61
N TYR A 61 21.05 -10.57 -1.54
CA TYR A 61 20.72 -11.59 -0.55
C TYR A 61 20.63 -12.97 -1.18
N PRO A 62 20.96 -14.05 -0.43
CA PRO A 62 20.72 -15.41 -0.86
C PRO A 62 19.24 -15.67 -1.13
N LYS A 63 18.95 -16.60 -2.04
CA LYS A 63 17.62 -17.17 -2.21
C LYS A 63 17.03 -17.63 -0.87
N GLU A 64 15.71 -17.51 -0.76
CA GLU A 64 14.91 -17.82 0.43
C GLU A 64 15.04 -16.85 1.61
N THR A 65 15.84 -15.78 1.45
CA THR A 65 15.89 -14.70 2.44
C THR A 65 14.52 -14.03 2.58
N LEU A 66 14.06 -13.90 3.82
CA LEU A 66 12.85 -13.15 4.18
C LEU A 66 13.22 -11.71 4.54
N LEU A 67 12.62 -10.73 3.87
CA LEU A 67 12.81 -9.32 4.18
C LEU A 67 11.54 -8.76 4.82
N THR A 68 11.72 -8.03 5.92
CA THR A 68 10.65 -7.25 6.56
C THR A 68 10.50 -5.92 5.84
N PRO A 69 9.36 -5.61 5.21
CA PRO A 69 9.15 -4.38 4.46
C PRO A 69 8.71 -3.24 5.39
N ASP A 70 9.52 -2.97 6.40
CA ASP A 70 9.31 -1.85 7.32
C ASP A 70 10.08 -0.62 6.81
N ALA A 71 9.35 0.35 6.26
CA ALA A 71 9.92 1.58 5.73
C ALA A 71 10.29 2.62 6.80
N GLU A 72 9.77 2.49 8.02
CA GLU A 72 10.06 3.41 9.14
C GLU A 72 11.30 2.96 9.93
N ASN A 73 11.58 1.65 9.97
CA ASN A 73 12.81 1.12 10.53
C ASN A 73 13.98 1.24 9.54
N ALA A 74 14.98 2.04 9.89
CA ALA A 74 16.12 2.31 9.01
C ALA A 74 16.87 1.06 8.53
N THR A 75 17.02 0.04 9.40
CA THR A 75 17.74 -1.20 9.05
C THR A 75 16.94 -2.03 8.05
N PHE A 76 15.64 -2.23 8.31
CA PHE A 76 14.79 -3.00 7.40
C PHE A 76 14.55 -2.27 6.08
N ALA A 77 14.39 -0.95 6.14
CA ALA A 77 14.28 -0.11 4.95
C ALA A 77 15.56 -0.14 4.10
N ASP A 78 16.74 -0.12 4.70
CA ASP A 78 18.01 -0.29 3.97
C ASP A 78 18.05 -1.64 3.28
N MET A 79 17.67 -2.71 3.99
CA MET A 79 17.66 -4.05 3.42
C MET A 79 16.76 -4.15 2.18
N VAL A 80 15.52 -3.67 2.25
CA VAL A 80 14.63 -3.68 1.09
C VAL A 80 15.17 -2.79 -0.04
N CYS A 81 15.68 -1.60 0.29
CA CYS A 81 16.20 -0.68 -0.72
C CYS A 81 17.44 -1.21 -1.45
N ARG A 82 18.25 -2.11 -0.87
CA ARG A 82 19.34 -2.77 -1.59
C ARG A 82 18.87 -3.73 -2.70
N THR A 83 17.58 -4.09 -2.71
CA THR A 83 16.96 -4.86 -3.79
C THR A 83 16.33 -3.97 -4.87
N LEU A 84 16.43 -2.66 -4.75
CA LEU A 84 15.82 -1.66 -5.62
C LEU A 84 16.88 -0.71 -6.18
N ASP A 85 16.59 -0.06 -7.29
CA ASP A 85 17.35 1.11 -7.71
C ASP A 85 17.00 2.34 -6.85
N HIS A 86 17.72 3.45 -7.05
CA HIS A 86 17.55 4.66 -6.25
C HIS A 86 16.10 5.18 -6.30
N ASP A 87 15.54 5.30 -7.50
CA ASP A 87 14.19 5.80 -7.73
C ASP A 87 13.13 4.82 -7.19
N GLY A 88 13.36 3.52 -7.32
CA GLY A 88 12.52 2.46 -6.79
C GLY A 88 12.46 2.48 -5.26
N CYS A 89 13.59 2.66 -4.58
CA CYS A 89 13.63 2.82 -3.13
C CYS A 89 12.84 4.06 -2.67
N ILE A 90 13.00 5.20 -3.36
CA ILE A 90 12.24 6.43 -3.07
C ILE A 90 10.73 6.20 -3.25
N SER A 91 10.35 5.61 -4.39
CA SER A 91 8.95 5.34 -4.73
C SER A 91 8.30 4.36 -3.75
N TRP A 92 9.01 3.29 -3.40
CA TRP A 92 8.56 2.31 -2.41
C TRP A 92 8.31 2.94 -1.05
N LYS A 93 9.27 3.71 -0.52
CA LYS A 93 9.11 4.44 0.75
C LYS A 93 7.94 5.43 0.70
N SER A 94 7.77 6.13 -0.42
CA SER A 94 6.66 7.07 -0.60
C SER A 94 5.30 6.36 -0.64
N CYS A 95 5.19 5.21 -1.30
CA CYS A 95 3.98 4.37 -1.29
C CYS A 95 3.66 3.84 0.11
N CYS A 96 4.66 3.34 0.84
CA CYS A 96 4.53 2.95 2.24
C CYS A 96 3.98 4.10 3.09
N LYS A 97 4.53 5.31 2.92
CA LYS A 97 4.07 6.47 3.69
C LYS A 97 2.63 6.85 3.36
N ALA A 98 2.25 6.81 2.08
CA ALA A 98 0.88 7.08 1.66
C ALA A 98 -0.12 6.06 2.24
N ALA A 99 0.25 4.78 2.27
CA ALA A 99 -0.56 3.74 2.89
C ALA A 99 -0.73 3.97 4.40
N HIS A 100 0.38 4.26 5.11
CA HIS A 100 0.32 4.58 6.54
C HIS A 100 -0.60 5.76 6.83
N THR A 101 -0.50 6.84 6.06
CA THR A 101 -1.40 8.00 6.17
C THR A 101 -2.86 7.62 5.89
N CYS A 102 -3.12 6.72 4.94
CA CYS A 102 -4.47 6.20 4.70
C CYS A 102 -5.01 5.43 5.91
N CYS A 103 -4.19 4.57 6.52
CA CYS A 103 -4.54 3.85 7.74
C CYS A 103 -4.85 4.83 8.89
N GLN A 104 -4.06 5.89 9.05
CA GLN A 104 -4.35 6.96 10.02
C GLN A 104 -5.70 7.65 9.76
N SER A 105 -6.05 7.91 8.49
CA SER A 105 -7.38 8.43 8.13
C SER A 105 -8.50 7.46 8.53
N HIS A 106 -8.33 6.17 8.24
CA HIS A 106 -9.32 5.15 8.55
C HIS A 106 -9.65 5.07 10.04
N ILE A 107 -8.63 5.13 10.91
CA ILE A 107 -8.80 5.01 12.37
C ILE A 107 -9.30 6.29 13.05
N GLN A 108 -9.07 7.45 12.44
CA GLN A 108 -9.52 8.75 12.97
C GLN A 108 -10.95 9.07 12.51
N SER A 109 -11.36 8.53 11.37
CA SER A 109 -12.68 8.75 10.80
C SER A 109 -13.76 7.99 11.56
N PRO A 110 -14.97 8.56 11.74
CA PRO A 110 -16.10 7.88 12.37
C PRO A 110 -16.39 6.52 11.72
N PRO A 111 -17.06 5.57 12.40
CA PRO A 111 -17.45 4.31 11.79
C PRO A 111 -18.20 4.52 10.47
N GLY A 112 -17.87 3.71 9.46
CA GLY A 112 -18.53 3.76 8.16
C GLY A 112 -20.02 3.41 8.27
N ARG A 113 -20.81 3.91 7.33
CA ARG A 113 -22.25 3.63 7.31
C ARG A 113 -22.52 2.29 6.64
N ASN A 114 -23.50 1.52 7.16
CA ASN A 114 -23.87 0.22 6.60
C ASN A 114 -24.37 0.27 5.14
N ASP A 115 -24.77 1.45 4.66
CA ASP A 115 -25.24 1.71 3.29
C ASP A 115 -24.13 2.24 2.35
N SER A 116 -22.86 2.08 2.74
CA SER A 116 -21.71 2.55 1.96
C SER A 116 -20.73 1.43 1.60
N CYS A 117 -20.05 1.59 0.47
CA CYS A 117 -18.81 0.88 0.16
C CYS A 117 -17.75 1.33 1.16
N PRO A 118 -17.13 0.41 1.92
CA PRO A 118 -16.20 0.80 2.98
C PRO A 118 -14.90 1.39 2.43
N ARG A 119 -14.38 2.40 3.13
CA ARG A 119 -13.07 3.02 2.90
C ARG A 119 -11.95 1.98 2.82
N THR A 120 -10.96 2.18 1.95
CA THR A 120 -9.90 1.18 1.73
C THR A 120 -8.64 1.75 1.10
N TRP A 121 -7.51 1.14 1.45
CA TRP A 121 -6.29 1.21 0.64
C TRP A 121 -6.34 0.14 -0.45
N ASP A 122 -6.13 0.50 -1.71
CA ASP A 122 -6.14 -0.47 -2.82
C ASP A 122 -4.74 -0.87 -3.32
N GLY A 123 -3.69 -0.19 -2.83
CA GLY A 123 -2.31 -0.32 -3.31
C GLY A 123 -1.73 0.96 -3.90
N PHE A 124 -2.59 1.86 -4.38
CA PHE A 124 -2.21 3.12 -5.01
C PHE A 124 -2.88 4.32 -4.37
N GLY A 125 -4.11 4.14 -3.88
CA GLY A 125 -4.98 5.19 -3.41
C GLY A 125 -5.68 4.85 -2.10
N CYS A 126 -5.94 5.91 -1.33
CA CYS A 126 -6.83 5.87 -0.20
C CYS A 126 -8.25 6.25 -0.65
N TRP A 127 -9.19 5.33 -0.49
CA TRP A 127 -10.57 5.53 -0.87
C TRP A 127 -11.43 5.70 0.38
N GLU A 128 -12.28 6.73 0.39
CA GLU A 128 -13.22 6.98 1.46
C GLU A 128 -14.52 6.18 1.31
N ASP A 129 -15.33 6.14 2.37
CA ASP A 129 -16.65 5.52 2.31
C ASP A 129 -17.48 6.15 1.19
N THR A 130 -17.96 5.31 0.28
CA THR A 130 -18.61 5.78 -0.95
C THR A 130 -20.00 5.16 -1.08
N ARG A 131 -21.02 5.97 -1.36
CA ARG A 131 -22.38 5.44 -1.57
C ARG A 131 -22.44 4.55 -2.82
N PRO A 132 -23.23 3.46 -2.81
CA PRO A 132 -23.47 2.66 -3.99
C PRO A 132 -23.95 3.49 -5.18
N GLY A 133 -23.48 3.14 -6.39
CA GLY A 133 -23.83 3.83 -7.62
C GLY A 133 -23.14 5.19 -7.82
N LYS A 134 -22.21 5.58 -6.94
CA LYS A 134 -21.37 6.77 -7.14
C LYS A 134 -20.02 6.42 -7.75
N ILE A 135 -19.54 7.32 -8.61
CA ILE A 135 -18.17 7.32 -9.11
C ILE A 135 -17.41 8.39 -8.32
N VAL A 136 -16.26 8.02 -7.79
CA VAL A 136 -15.37 8.90 -7.03
C VAL A 136 -13.99 8.88 -7.68
N TYR A 137 -13.26 9.99 -7.54
CA TYR A 137 -11.97 10.20 -8.17
C TYR A 137 -10.96 10.66 -7.12
N ILE A 138 -9.72 10.20 -7.27
CA ILE A 138 -8.55 10.68 -6.54
C ILE A 138 -7.47 11.05 -7.55
N GLY A 139 -6.54 11.94 -7.16
CA GLY A 139 -5.37 12.23 -7.98
C GLY A 139 -4.44 11.03 -8.10
N CYS A 140 -3.70 10.94 -9.20
CA CYS A 140 -2.65 9.92 -9.33
C CYS A 140 -1.60 10.12 -8.23
N PRO A 141 -1.20 9.05 -7.53
CA PRO A 141 -0.22 9.15 -6.46
C PRO A 141 1.16 9.54 -7.00
N ALA A 142 1.86 10.42 -6.27
CA ALA A 142 3.16 10.97 -6.67
C ALA A 142 4.31 9.95 -6.68
N PHE A 143 4.13 8.80 -6.03
CA PHE A 143 5.12 7.72 -6.00
C PHE A 143 5.14 6.87 -7.28
N LEU A 144 4.26 7.14 -8.25
CA LEU A 144 4.35 6.51 -9.56
C LEU A 144 5.34 7.26 -10.43
N LYS A 145 6.29 6.53 -11.02
CA LYS A 145 7.33 7.08 -11.91
C LYS A 145 6.79 8.02 -13.01
N TYR A 146 5.57 7.77 -13.50
CA TYR A 146 4.93 8.56 -14.56
C TYR A 146 3.68 9.31 -14.10
N SER A 147 3.52 9.60 -12.80
CA SER A 147 2.38 10.41 -12.35
C SER A 147 2.53 11.85 -12.86
N VAL A 148 1.63 12.26 -13.75
CA VAL A 148 1.41 13.67 -14.04
C VAL A 148 0.50 14.25 -12.95
N SER A 149 0.99 15.27 -12.24
CA SER A 149 0.19 15.97 -11.23
C SER A 149 -1.07 16.56 -11.87
N SER A 150 -2.25 16.27 -11.32
CA SER A 150 -3.53 16.82 -11.77
C SER A 150 -3.59 18.35 -11.73
N SER A 151 -2.68 19.01 -11.00
CA SER A 151 -2.56 20.47 -10.96
C SER A 151 -2.06 21.09 -12.27
N LYS A 152 -1.64 20.29 -13.27
CA LYS A 152 -1.21 20.77 -14.59
C LYS A 152 -2.32 20.82 -15.65
N TYR A 153 -3.54 20.40 -15.31
CA TYR A 153 -4.70 20.51 -16.21
C TYR A 153 -5.84 21.26 -15.52
N THR A 154 -5.87 22.58 -15.71
CA THR A 154 -7.13 23.33 -15.65
C THR A 154 -7.95 22.86 -16.84
N ILE A 155 -9.07 22.15 -16.58
CA ILE A 155 -10.09 21.95 -17.60
C ILE A 155 -10.65 23.33 -17.91
N VAL A 156 -10.35 23.85 -19.11
CA VAL A 156 -10.93 25.07 -19.66
C VAL A 156 -12.26 24.72 -20.32
#